data_AF-A8S011-F1
#
_entry.id   AF-A8S011-F1
#
_cell.length_a   1.000
_cell.length_b   1.000
_cell.length_c   1.000
_cell.angle_alpha   90.00
_cell.angle_beta   90.00
_cell.angle_gamma   90.00
#
_symmetry.space_group_name_H-M   'P 1'
#
loop_
_entity.id
_entity.type
_entity.pdbx_description
1 polymer ?
#
loop_
_entity_poly.entity_id
_entity_poly.type
_entity_poly.pdbx_seq_one_letter_code
_entity_poly.pdbx_strand_id
1 'polypeptide(L)'
;MSMIEKAVKSCLETEKQLKDQMATLKKNRDNVPLDVLKTKYKKGYTALCEDLRLLTSDFIKSIVLKDIAVMPKYMPDVVQIIETTVKDSGLLKECSKAVYRQQDFEELKSLAEQLRELALKALDEFYMKHIGLYIAPECLKEPYPPPYYLNLVTNQYYDGTRWAKI
;
A
#
# COMPACT_ATOMS: atom_id res chain seq x y z
N MET A 1 21.30 11.09 -5.39
CA MET A 1 20.42 9.97 -5.02
C MET A 1 19.43 9.70 -6.14
N SER A 2 19.32 8.44 -6.56
CA SER A 2 18.34 7.99 -7.54
C SER A 2 16.90 8.15 -7.00
N MET A 3 15.90 8.11 -7.89
CA MET A 3 14.49 8.20 -7.49
C MET A 3 14.10 7.07 -6.52
N ILE A 4 14.70 5.88 -6.69
CA ILE A 4 14.50 4.71 -5.83
C ILE A 4 15.07 4.96 -4.43
N GLU A 5 16.30 5.48 -4.33
CA GLU A 5 16.92 5.80 -3.03
C GLU A 5 16.11 6.84 -2.25
N LYS A 6 15.54 7.84 -2.94
CA LYS A 6 14.67 8.84 -2.31
C LYS A 6 13.38 8.22 -1.77
N ALA A 7 12.74 7.34 -2.53
CA ALA A 7 11.51 6.67 -2.11
C ALA A 7 11.75 5.73 -0.91
N VAL A 8 12.82 4.93 -0.97
CA VAL A 8 13.21 4.04 0.15
C VAL A 8 13.53 4.85 1.40
N LYS A 9 14.29 5.95 1.27
CA LYS A 9 14.59 6.85 2.39
C LYS A 9 13.32 7.45 2.99
N SER A 10 12.39 7.90 2.14
CA SER A 10 11.10 8.45 2.59
C SER A 10 10.29 7.41 3.37
N CYS A 11 10.24 6.16 2.91
CA CYS A 11 9.50 5.09 3.58
C CYS A 11 10.11 4.76 4.96
N LEU A 12 11.44 4.69 5.05
CA LEU A 12 12.15 4.45 6.32
C LEU A 12 11.94 5.60 7.32
N GLU A 13 11.91 6.84 6.82
CA GLU A 13 11.63 8.01 7.64
C GLU A 13 10.19 7.98 8.20
N THR A 14 9.20 7.64 7.36
CA THR A 14 7.80 7.47 7.79
C THR A 14 7.65 6.38 8.86
N GLU A 15 8.27 5.22 8.67
CA GLU A 15 8.23 4.13 9.66
C GLU A 15 8.84 4.57 11.00
N LYS A 16 10.01 5.21 10.97
CA LYS A 16 10.67 5.70 12.18
C LYS A 16 9.81 6.73 12.91
N GLN A 17 9.30 7.74 12.19
CA GLN A 17 8.44 8.79 12.77
C GLN A 17 7.18 8.20 13.39
N LEU A 18 6.56 7.22 12.72
CA LEU A 18 5.39 6.53 13.23
C LEU A 18 5.70 5.77 14.53
N LYS A 19 6.80 5.01 14.57
CA LYS A 19 7.27 4.33 15.80
C LYS A 19 7.51 5.31 16.95
N ASP A 20 8.18 6.43 16.69
CA ASP A 20 8.49 7.45 17.69
C ASP A 20 7.21 8.11 18.24
N GLN A 21 6.24 8.41 17.38
CA GLN A 21 4.94 8.97 17.79
C GLN A 21 4.08 7.96 18.56
N MET A 22 4.10 6.67 18.16
CA MET A 22 3.42 5.61 18.90
C MET A 22 4.03 5.41 20.30
N ALA A 23 5.36 5.47 20.42
CA ALA A 23 6.05 5.43 21.71
C ALA A 23 5.69 6.64 22.59
N THR A 24 5.59 7.83 21.99
CA THR A 24 5.12 9.05 22.66
C THR A 24 3.69 8.89 23.17
N LEU A 25 2.79 8.35 22.33
CA LEU A 25 1.40 8.09 22.73
C LEU A 25 1.35 7.08 23.88
N LYS A 26 2.13 5.99 23.82
CA LYS A 26 2.23 4.99 24.87
C LYS A 26 2.65 5.62 26.19
N LYS A 27 3.75 6.38 26.19
CA LYS A 27 4.24 7.11 27.37
C LYS A 27 3.17 8.05 27.94
N ASN A 28 2.45 8.78 27.08
CA ASN A 28 1.38 9.67 27.52
C ASN A 28 0.26 8.90 28.24
N ARG A 29 -0.17 7.76 27.68
CA ARG A 29 -1.26 6.94 28.24
C ARG A 29 -0.87 6.19 29.51
N ASP A 30 0.40 5.80 29.63
CA ASP A 30 0.91 5.10 30.82
C ASP A 30 1.05 6.04 32.03
N ASN A 31 1.31 7.34 31.78
CA ASN A 31 1.61 8.31 32.84
C ASN A 31 0.47 9.30 33.11
N VAL A 32 -0.48 9.46 32.19
CA VAL A 32 -1.56 10.45 32.29
C VAL A 32 -2.90 9.81 31.93
N PRO A 33 -3.91 9.90 32.81
CA PRO A 33 -5.26 9.43 32.50
C PRO A 33 -5.82 10.06 31.22
N LEU A 34 -6.61 9.29 30.48
CA LEU A 34 -7.10 9.68 29.16
C LEU A 34 -7.99 10.94 29.20
N ASP A 35 -8.78 11.11 30.25
CA ASP A 35 -9.62 12.29 30.48
C ASP A 35 -8.78 13.56 30.65
N VAL A 36 -7.66 13.48 31.39
CA VAL A 36 -6.72 14.59 31.58
C VAL A 36 -6.01 14.92 30.26
N LEU A 37 -5.64 13.90 29.48
CA LEU A 37 -5.06 14.10 28.14
C LEU A 37 -6.03 14.83 27.19
N LYS A 38 -7.32 14.48 27.24
CA LYS A 38 -8.37 15.07 26.39
C LYS A 38 -8.85 16.45 26.86
N THR A 39 -8.47 16.88 28.06
CA THR A 39 -8.86 18.18 28.63
C THR A 39 -7.66 19.10 28.81
N LYS A 40 -6.85 18.92 29.85
CA LYS A 40 -5.70 19.76 30.20
C LYS A 40 -4.62 19.78 29.10
N TYR A 41 -4.37 18.63 28.47
CA TYR A 41 -3.36 18.49 27.41
C TYR A 41 -3.96 18.35 26.01
N LYS A 42 -5.23 18.76 25.82
CA LYS A 42 -6.01 18.53 24.60
C LYS A 42 -5.27 18.91 23.32
N LYS A 43 -4.66 20.10 23.27
CA LYS A 43 -3.98 20.60 22.06
C LYS A 43 -2.87 19.67 21.59
N GLY A 44 -1.97 19.28 22.51
CA GLY A 44 -0.85 18.40 22.19
C GLY A 44 -1.31 16.97 21.89
N TYR A 45 -2.29 16.46 22.64
CA TYR A 45 -2.84 15.13 22.42
C TYR A 45 -3.56 15.02 21.05
N THR A 46 -4.37 16.02 20.69
CA THR A 46 -5.06 16.07 19.39
C THR A 46 -4.06 16.19 18.23
N ALA A 47 -3.03 17.05 18.36
CA ALA A 47 -1.99 17.16 17.34
C ALA A 47 -1.26 15.82 17.12
N LEU A 48 -0.84 15.15 18.20
CA LEU A 48 -0.23 13.82 18.13
C LEU A 48 -1.14 12.79 17.44
N CYS A 49 -2.44 12.82 17.74
CA CYS A 49 -3.40 11.89 17.13
C CYS A 49 -3.57 12.13 15.62
N GLU A 50 -3.57 13.39 15.18
CA GLU A 50 -3.65 13.74 13.76
C GLU A 50 -2.38 13.39 13.01
N ASP A 51 -1.20 13.65 13.59
CA ASP A 51 0.07 13.25 12.98
C ASP A 51 0.13 11.73 12.82
N LEU A 52 -0.25 10.98 13.87
CA LEU A 52 -0.37 9.52 13.81
C LEU A 52 -1.35 9.07 12.73
N ARG A 53 -2.47 9.78 12.53
CA ARG A 53 -3.45 9.44 11.49
C ARG A 53 -2.84 9.55 10.10
N LEU A 54 -2.11 10.64 9.85
CA LEU A 54 -1.44 10.88 8.57
C LEU A 54 -0.32 9.87 8.32
N LEU A 55 0.59 9.69 9.29
CA LEU A 55 1.70 8.73 9.20
C LEU A 55 1.20 7.30 9.02
N THR A 56 0.14 6.90 9.72
CA THR A 56 -0.45 5.56 9.59
C THR A 56 -1.05 5.38 8.19
N SER A 57 -1.78 6.36 7.69
CA SER A 57 -2.31 6.34 6.32
C SER A 57 -1.21 6.19 5.29
N ASP A 58 -0.14 6.99 5.39
CA ASP A 58 0.96 6.97 4.44
C ASP A 58 1.77 5.68 4.51
N PHE A 59 1.98 5.14 5.72
CA PHE A 59 2.63 3.85 5.92
C PHE A 59 1.81 2.69 5.35
N ILE A 60 0.50 2.64 5.60
CA ILE A 60 -0.36 1.58 5.03
C ILE A 60 -0.34 1.68 3.49
N LYS A 61 -0.47 2.89 2.93
CA LYS A 61 -0.43 3.09 1.48
C LYS A 61 0.92 2.67 0.88
N SER A 62 2.03 2.94 1.56
CA SER A 62 3.36 2.57 1.04
C SER A 62 3.54 1.06 0.93
N ILE A 63 2.88 0.29 1.80
CA ILE A 63 2.86 -1.18 1.74
C ILE A 63 1.85 -1.65 0.67
N VAL A 64 0.58 -1.25 0.79
CA VAL A 64 -0.51 -1.73 -0.07
C VAL A 64 -0.24 -1.44 -1.55
N LEU A 65 0.31 -0.26 -1.86
CA LEU A 65 0.52 0.17 -3.25
C LEU A 65 1.91 -0.22 -3.79
N LYS A 66 2.72 -0.91 -3.00
CA LYS A 66 4.09 -1.25 -3.36
C LYS A 66 4.15 -2.09 -4.64
N ASP A 67 4.90 -1.58 -5.61
CA ASP A 67 5.19 -2.20 -6.92
C ASP A 67 3.95 -2.45 -7.80
N ILE A 68 2.82 -1.80 -7.50
CA ILE A 68 1.63 -1.86 -8.37
C ILE A 68 1.88 -0.98 -9.62
N ALA A 69 1.95 -1.63 -10.79
CA ALA A 69 2.11 -0.98 -12.08
C ALA A 69 0.75 -0.84 -12.79
N VAL A 70 0.40 0.36 -13.24
CA VAL A 70 -0.90 0.63 -13.87
C VAL A 70 -0.73 1.67 -14.98
N MET A 71 -1.29 1.40 -16.15
CA MET A 71 -1.42 2.36 -17.23
C MET A 71 -2.44 3.44 -16.86
N PRO A 72 -2.19 4.72 -17.18
CA PRO A 72 -3.06 5.83 -16.78
C PRO A 72 -4.55 5.65 -17.07
N LYS A 73 -4.90 5.02 -18.20
CA LYS A 73 -6.30 4.77 -18.59
C LYS A 73 -7.06 3.82 -17.64
N TYR A 74 -6.37 2.94 -16.92
CA TYR A 74 -6.98 1.98 -15.98
C TYR A 74 -6.82 2.42 -14.51
N MET A 75 -6.15 3.55 -14.26
CA MET A 75 -5.97 4.07 -12.90
C MET A 75 -7.28 4.22 -12.12
N PRO A 76 -8.38 4.79 -12.69
CA PRO A 76 -9.63 4.94 -11.94
C PRO A 76 -10.19 3.60 -11.46
N ASP A 77 -10.20 2.58 -12.32
CA ASP A 77 -10.72 1.25 -11.99
C ASP A 77 -9.86 0.56 -10.92
N VAL A 78 -8.53 0.61 -11.08
CA VAL A 78 -7.59 0.02 -10.13
C VAL A 78 -7.71 0.69 -8.75
N VAL A 79 -7.77 2.02 -8.70
CA VAL A 79 -7.99 2.76 -7.44
C VAL A 79 -9.31 2.32 -6.81
N GLN A 80 -10.41 2.28 -7.58
CA GLN A 80 -11.70 1.87 -7.06
C GLN A 80 -11.69 0.43 -6.50
N ILE A 81 -11.03 -0.51 -7.19
CA ILE A 81 -10.90 -1.90 -6.73
C ILE A 81 -10.15 -1.95 -5.40
N ILE A 82 -8.99 -1.28 -5.30
CA ILE A 82 -8.18 -1.26 -4.07
C ILE A 82 -8.97 -0.62 -2.93
N GLU A 83 -9.56 0.57 -3.15
CA GLU A 83 -10.30 1.29 -2.11
C GLU A 83 -11.50 0.50 -1.60
N THR A 84 -12.26 -0.13 -2.51
CA THR A 84 -13.41 -0.98 -2.16
C THR A 84 -12.94 -2.19 -1.35
N THR A 85 -11.89 -2.88 -1.80
CA THR A 85 -11.33 -4.04 -1.12
C THR A 85 -10.84 -3.68 0.29
N VAL A 86 -10.09 -2.59 0.42
CA VAL A 86 -9.57 -2.10 1.71
C VAL A 86 -10.73 -1.75 2.64
N LYS A 87 -11.75 -1.05 2.14
CA LYS A 87 -12.94 -0.66 2.92
C LYS A 87 -13.72 -1.87 3.42
N ASP A 88 -13.97 -2.84 2.54
CA ASP A 88 -14.83 -3.99 2.84
C ASP A 88 -14.12 -5.05 3.70
N SER A 89 -12.78 -5.05 3.72
CA SER A 89 -11.98 -5.93 4.58
C SER A 89 -12.24 -5.76 6.08
N GLY A 90 -12.68 -4.57 6.51
CA GLY A 90 -12.79 -4.20 7.93
C GLY A 90 -11.45 -4.00 8.67
N LEU A 91 -10.30 -4.31 8.03
CA LEU A 91 -8.97 -4.29 8.67
C LEU A 91 -8.50 -2.90 9.09
N LEU A 92 -9.00 -1.83 8.45
CA LEU A 92 -8.67 -0.46 8.86
C LEU A 92 -9.06 -0.16 10.33
N LYS A 93 -10.11 -0.81 10.86
CA LYS A 93 -10.48 -0.68 12.28
C LYS A 93 -9.46 -1.34 13.19
N GLU A 94 -8.93 -2.50 12.79
CA GLU A 94 -7.86 -3.17 13.53
C GLU A 94 -6.55 -2.38 13.44
N CYS A 95 -6.21 -1.77 12.28
CA CYS A 95 -5.05 -0.87 12.18
C CYS A 95 -5.18 0.31 13.16
N SER A 96 -6.36 0.92 13.25
CA SER A 96 -6.63 1.99 14.20
C SER A 96 -6.45 1.52 15.65
N LYS A 97 -6.90 0.31 15.98
CA LYS A 97 -6.72 -0.28 17.31
C LYS A 97 -5.24 -0.56 17.62
N ALA A 98 -4.49 -1.11 16.67
CA ALA A 98 -3.05 -1.36 16.78
C ALA A 98 -2.30 -0.07 17.12
N VAL A 99 -2.61 1.03 16.42
CA VAL A 99 -1.97 2.34 16.65
C VAL A 99 -2.43 2.99 17.96
N TYR A 100 -3.73 3.24 18.11
CA TYR A 100 -4.23 4.13 19.16
C TYR A 100 -4.53 3.44 20.49
N ARG A 101 -4.72 2.11 20.51
CA ARG A 101 -5.02 1.35 21.73
C ARG A 101 -3.85 0.50 22.19
N GLN A 102 -3.26 -0.28 21.29
CA GLN A 102 -2.19 -1.22 21.64
C GLN A 102 -0.79 -0.58 21.53
N GLN A 103 -0.64 0.46 20.69
CA GLN A 103 0.64 1.02 20.27
C GLN A 103 1.59 -0.09 19.76
N ASP A 104 1.04 -1.04 19.01
CA ASP A 104 1.75 -2.17 18.45
C ASP A 104 2.03 -1.94 16.96
N PHE A 105 3.31 -1.68 16.66
CA PHE A 105 3.74 -1.40 15.29
C PHE A 105 3.83 -2.68 14.44
N GLU A 106 4.23 -3.80 15.02
CA GLU A 106 4.38 -5.04 14.26
C GLU A 106 3.01 -5.59 13.86
N GLU A 107 2.00 -5.45 14.75
CA GLU A 107 0.61 -5.74 14.41
C GLU A 107 0.09 -4.83 13.27
N LEU A 108 0.36 -3.51 13.34
CA LEU A 108 0.00 -2.60 12.26
C LEU A 108 0.62 -3.02 10.91
N LYS A 109 1.90 -3.39 10.93
CA LYS A 109 2.62 -3.84 9.74
C LYS A 109 2.02 -5.12 9.17
N SER A 110 1.72 -6.10 10.03
CA SER A 110 1.02 -7.34 9.64
C SER A 110 -0.33 -7.06 8.98
N LEU A 111 -1.14 -6.17 9.56
CA LEU A 111 -2.43 -5.79 9.01
C LEU A 111 -2.31 -5.05 7.66
N ALA A 112 -1.28 -4.23 7.49
CA ALA A 112 -0.99 -3.56 6.21
C ALA A 112 -0.60 -4.55 5.10
N GLU A 113 0.19 -5.58 5.42
CA GLU A 113 0.52 -6.65 4.47
C GLU A 113 -0.72 -7.49 4.12
N GLN A 114 -1.61 -7.79 5.07
CA GLN A 114 -2.88 -8.46 4.78
C GLN A 114 -3.76 -7.63 3.83
N LEU A 115 -3.83 -6.30 4.03
CA LEU A 115 -4.53 -5.41 3.10
C LEU A 115 -3.91 -5.45 1.69
N ARG A 116 -2.59 -5.53 1.61
CA ARG A 116 -1.87 -5.67 0.33
C ARG A 116 -2.23 -6.97 -0.39
N GLU A 117 -2.23 -8.10 0.32
CA GLU A 117 -2.60 -9.40 -0.24
C GLU A 117 -4.03 -9.39 -0.79
N LEU A 118 -4.98 -8.81 -0.05
CA LEU A 118 -6.36 -8.66 -0.50
C LEU A 118 -6.45 -7.79 -1.76
N ALA A 119 -5.76 -6.64 -1.77
CA ALA A 119 -5.73 -5.75 -2.91
C ALA A 119 -5.16 -6.42 -4.16
N LEU A 120 -4.04 -7.14 -4.04
CA LEU A 120 -3.45 -7.88 -5.17
C LEU A 120 -4.38 -8.97 -5.70
N LYS A 121 -5.00 -9.74 -4.81
CA LYS A 121 -5.96 -10.78 -5.20
C LYS A 121 -7.17 -10.20 -5.94
N ALA A 122 -7.69 -9.05 -5.49
CA ALA A 122 -8.78 -8.37 -6.17
C ALA A 122 -8.38 -7.85 -7.55
N LEU A 123 -7.13 -7.39 -7.70
CA LEU A 123 -6.59 -6.92 -8.97
C LEU A 123 -6.29 -8.06 -9.95
N ASP A 124 -5.94 -9.26 -9.49
CA ASP A 124 -5.67 -10.40 -10.36
C ASP A 124 -6.86 -10.69 -11.29
N GLU A 125 -8.09 -10.69 -10.77
CA GLU A 125 -9.29 -10.88 -11.59
C GLU A 125 -9.45 -9.79 -12.66
N PHE A 126 -9.13 -8.55 -12.30
CA PHE A 126 -9.18 -7.42 -13.22
C PHE A 126 -8.11 -7.54 -14.31
N TYR A 127 -6.89 -7.91 -13.94
CA TYR A 127 -5.78 -8.14 -14.86
C TYR A 127 -6.09 -9.26 -15.86
N MET A 128 -6.68 -10.36 -15.41
CA MET A 128 -7.05 -11.48 -16.29
C MET A 128 -8.11 -11.11 -17.33
N LYS A 129 -9.01 -10.18 -17.01
CA LYS A 129 -10.00 -9.64 -17.97
C LYS A 129 -9.40 -8.69 -19.01
N HIS A 130 -8.14 -8.28 -18.82
CA HIS A 130 -7.43 -7.31 -19.64
C HIS A 130 -6.16 -7.89 -20.28
N ILE A 131 -6.19 -9.18 -20.60
CA ILE A 131 -5.14 -9.83 -21.37
C ILE A 131 -5.40 -9.68 -22.87
N GLY A 132 -4.40 -9.19 -23.60
CA GLY A 132 -4.33 -9.15 -25.06
C GLY A 132 -3.13 -9.92 -25.59
N LEU A 133 -2.83 -9.72 -26.87
CA LEU A 133 -1.65 -10.28 -27.53
C LEU A 133 -0.64 -9.18 -27.85
N TYR A 134 0.64 -9.47 -27.59
CA TYR A 134 1.77 -8.66 -28.03
C TYR A 134 2.50 -9.40 -29.16
N ILE A 135 2.45 -8.81 -30.36
CA ILE A 135 3.14 -9.33 -31.54
C ILE A 135 4.50 -8.64 -31.61
N ALA A 136 5.54 -9.32 -31.14
CA ALA A 136 6.90 -8.84 -31.21
C ALA A 136 7.47 -9.00 -32.64
N PRO A 137 8.53 -8.25 -33.03
CA PRO A 137 9.10 -8.36 -34.37
C PRO A 137 9.54 -9.77 -34.77
N GLU A 138 9.98 -10.60 -33.82
CA GLU A 138 10.35 -12.00 -34.05
C GLU A 138 9.15 -12.89 -34.42
N CYS A 139 7.93 -12.59 -33.94
CA CYS A 139 6.72 -13.31 -34.32
C CYS A 139 6.40 -13.16 -35.82
N LEU A 140 6.98 -12.13 -36.46
CA LEU A 140 6.79 -11.83 -37.88
C LEU A 140 7.91 -12.43 -38.77
N LYS A 141 8.83 -13.21 -38.20
CA LYS A 141 9.94 -13.86 -38.92
C LYS A 141 9.87 -15.37 -38.74
N GLU A 142 10.22 -16.14 -39.78
CA GLU A 142 10.32 -17.61 -39.68
C GLU A 142 11.19 -18.03 -38.47
N PRO A 143 10.74 -18.98 -37.64
CA PRO A 143 9.64 -19.93 -37.84
C PRO A 143 8.24 -19.41 -37.42
N TYR A 144 8.05 -18.12 -37.22
CA TYR A 144 6.82 -17.47 -36.77
C TYR A 144 6.37 -17.96 -35.38
N PRO A 145 7.20 -17.74 -34.33
CA PRO A 145 6.80 -18.09 -32.98
C PRO A 145 5.49 -17.37 -32.61
N PRO A 146 4.65 -17.98 -31.75
CA PRO A 146 3.39 -17.39 -31.37
C PRO A 146 3.59 -16.04 -30.64
N PRO A 147 2.60 -15.12 -30.70
CA PRO A 147 2.60 -13.90 -29.92
C PRO A 147 2.63 -14.15 -28.41
N TYR A 148 3.11 -13.16 -27.65
CA TYR A 148 3.11 -13.18 -26.18
C TYR A 148 1.79 -12.68 -25.60
N TYR A 149 1.46 -13.09 -24.38
CA TYR A 149 0.35 -12.48 -23.64
C TYR A 149 0.73 -11.11 -23.13
N LEU A 150 -0.14 -10.12 -23.29
CA LEU A 150 0.05 -8.75 -22.81
C LEU A 150 -1.00 -8.41 -21.77
N ASN A 151 -0.58 -8.01 -20.58
CA ASN A 151 -1.47 -7.37 -19.62
C ASN A 151 -1.60 -5.89 -19.98
N LEU A 152 -2.77 -5.49 -20.48
CA LEU A 152 -3.03 -4.12 -20.92
C LEU A 152 -3.03 -3.14 -19.74
N VAL A 153 -3.31 -3.61 -18.52
CA VAL A 153 -3.33 -2.78 -17.32
C VAL A 153 -1.92 -2.43 -16.88
N THR A 154 -0.99 -3.37 -16.89
CA THR A 154 0.39 -3.12 -16.45
C THR A 154 1.34 -2.73 -17.58
N ASN A 155 0.91 -2.91 -18.85
CA ASN A 155 1.72 -2.80 -20.06
C ASN A 155 2.96 -3.73 -20.03
N GLN A 156 2.77 -4.94 -19.53
CA GLN A 156 3.80 -5.97 -19.47
C GLN A 156 3.37 -7.18 -20.28
N TYR A 157 4.31 -7.78 -21.01
CA TYR A 157 4.08 -9.04 -21.70
C TYR A 157 4.70 -10.21 -20.93
N TYR A 158 4.13 -11.40 -21.10
CA TYR A 158 4.62 -12.64 -20.50
C TYR A 158 5.45 -13.41 -21.52
N ASP A 159 6.74 -13.59 -21.24
CA ASP A 159 7.70 -14.26 -22.13
C ASP A 159 7.72 -15.80 -22.00
N GLY A 160 6.81 -16.38 -21.21
CA GLY A 160 6.79 -17.79 -20.86
C GLY A 160 7.47 -18.10 -19.51
N THR A 161 8.20 -17.14 -18.94
CA THR A 161 8.84 -17.28 -17.63
C THR A 161 8.47 -16.15 -16.67
N ARG A 162 8.37 -14.90 -17.16
CA ARG A 162 8.11 -13.72 -16.34
C ARG A 162 7.34 -12.65 -17.11
N TRP A 163 6.78 -11.71 -16.35
CA TRP A 163 6.24 -10.47 -16.89
C TRP A 163 7.37 -9.47 -17.11
N ALA A 164 7.53 -8.99 -18.34
CA ALA A 164 8.52 -8.00 -18.75
C ALA A 164 7.84 -6.74 -19.30
N LYS A 165 8.48 -5.58 -19.14
CA LYS A 165 7.98 -4.32 -19.74
C LYS A 165 8.24 -4.35 -21.25
N ILE A 166 7.28 -3.81 -22.00
CA ILE A 166 7.47 -3.46 -23.42
C ILE A 166 8.47 -2.30 -23.52
#